data_AF-A0A671FV38-F1
#
_entry.id   AF-A0A671FV38-F1
#
_cell.length_a   1.000
_cell.length_b   1.000
_cell.length_c   1.000
_cell.angle_alpha   90.00
_cell.angle_beta   90.00
_cell.angle_gamma   90.00
#
_symmetry.space_group_name_H-M   'P 1'
#
loop_
_entity.id
_entity.type
_entity.pdbx_description
1 polymer ?
#
loop_
_entity_poly.entity_id
_entity_poly.type
_entity_poly.pdbx_seq_one_letter_code
_entity_poly.pdbx_strand_id
1 'polypeptide(L)'
;MGAQLCSQADAKVPPETLRFHPEAKGAQVHLDTQRSTACRCATFHDGIVFSQRPVQPGERVALRVVGHQGGWYGGLRVGFTRLDPAHVSAPSLPPFLCPDLEQQSPTWAAMLPNGCALAGDVVCFWVNRRGWLWAQVNAGPRLLLRKGVRMGAPLWAVMDVYGTTKAIELLDPATSALPTAAPWALWEDTRLSEPDATAGEECIICLHRAANTCLVPCGHMHFCSYCAWRVFVEVAKCPVCRWEIEAVVPAPGPPAMKTGEGLPAWVADWA
;
A
#
# COMPACT_ATOMS: atom_id res chain seq x y z
N MET A 1 33.99 46.39 22.93
CA MET A 1 34.57 45.04 23.10
C MET A 1 33.50 44.22 23.79
N GLY A 2 32.70 43.42 23.10
CA GLY A 2 33.08 42.24 22.32
C GLY A 2 32.35 41.07 23.00
N ALA A 3 31.27 40.60 22.38
CA ALA A 3 30.37 39.58 22.90
C ALA A 3 31.02 38.20 22.99
N GLN A 4 30.54 37.35 23.91
CA GLN A 4 30.44 35.91 23.65
C GLN A 4 29.37 35.26 24.54
N LEU A 5 28.14 35.30 24.06
CA LEU A 5 27.10 34.34 24.39
C LEU A 5 27.42 33.06 23.61
N CYS A 6 27.94 32.03 24.28
CA CYS A 6 28.01 30.69 23.72
C CYS A 6 26.60 30.10 23.68
N SER A 7 25.91 30.27 22.55
CA SER A 7 24.73 29.48 22.21
C SER A 7 25.17 28.04 21.99
N GLN A 8 24.87 27.16 22.94
CA GLN A 8 24.93 25.72 22.71
C GLN A 8 23.91 25.40 21.61
N ALA A 9 24.43 25.06 20.43
CA ALA A 9 23.64 24.46 19.38
C ALA A 9 23.20 23.09 19.88
N ASP A 10 21.91 22.96 20.20
CA ASP A 10 21.25 21.68 20.42
C ASP A 10 21.44 20.82 19.16
N ALA A 11 22.44 19.94 19.19
CA ALA A 11 22.62 18.91 18.19
C ALA A 11 21.44 17.97 18.33
N LYS A 12 20.39 18.19 17.52
CA LYS A 12 19.17 17.40 17.48
C LYS A 12 19.53 15.93 17.29
N VAL A 13 19.49 15.16 18.39
CA VAL A 13 19.70 13.72 18.39
C VAL A 13 18.79 13.12 17.31
N PRO A 14 19.31 12.29 16.39
CA PRO A 14 18.48 11.67 15.38
C PRO A 14 17.34 10.92 16.08
N PRO A 15 16.09 11.06 15.61
CA PRO A 15 14.96 10.42 16.24
C PRO A 15 15.18 8.91 16.25
N GLU A 16 14.93 8.28 17.40
CA GLU A 16 15.09 6.84 17.60
C GLU A 16 14.44 6.06 16.45
N THR A 17 15.14 5.03 15.96
CA THR A 17 14.66 4.14 14.91
C THR A 17 13.24 3.66 15.22
N LEU A 18 12.33 3.76 14.24
CA LEU A 18 10.94 3.39 14.43
C LEU A 18 10.81 1.87 14.55
N ARG A 19 9.99 1.42 15.50
CA ARG A 19 9.70 0.00 15.78
C ARG A 19 8.20 -0.17 15.98
N PHE A 20 7.72 -1.39 15.94
CA PHE A 20 6.35 -1.72 16.31
C PHE A 20 6.18 -1.65 17.83
N HIS A 21 5.02 -1.13 18.27
CA HIS A 21 4.63 -1.17 19.66
C HIS A 21 4.44 -2.63 20.11
N PRO A 22 4.94 -3.04 21.29
CA PRO A 22 5.00 -4.45 21.67
C PRO A 22 3.63 -5.05 22.00
N GLU A 23 2.74 -4.27 22.61
CA GLU A 23 1.50 -4.78 23.20
C GLU A 23 0.26 -4.41 22.40
N ALA A 24 0.07 -3.13 22.07
CA ALA A 24 -0.96 -2.67 21.13
C ALA A 24 -0.72 -3.21 19.71
N LYS A 25 -1.24 -4.40 19.44
CA LYS A 25 -1.26 -5.05 18.13
C LYS A 25 -2.44 -6.02 18.06
N GLY A 26 -2.91 -6.31 16.86
CA GLY A 26 -3.99 -7.25 16.63
C GLY A 26 -3.60 -8.68 17.01
N ALA A 27 -4.61 -9.51 17.32
CA ALA A 27 -4.43 -10.85 17.84
C ALA A 27 -3.69 -11.80 16.88
N GLN A 28 -3.71 -11.52 15.58
CA GLN A 28 -3.02 -12.34 14.56
C GLN A 28 -1.59 -11.88 14.28
N VAL A 29 -1.11 -10.83 14.95
CA VAL A 29 0.23 -10.26 14.73
C VAL A 29 1.27 -10.89 15.64
N HIS A 30 2.32 -11.43 15.03
CA HIS A 30 3.57 -11.75 15.71
C HIS A 30 4.65 -10.75 15.30
N LEU A 31 5.40 -10.28 16.30
CA LEU A 31 6.54 -9.40 16.09
C LEU A 31 7.85 -10.19 16.23
N ASP A 32 8.87 -9.79 15.49
CA ASP A 32 10.23 -10.29 15.72
C ASP A 32 10.82 -9.74 17.03
N THR A 33 11.96 -10.29 17.45
CA THR A 33 12.64 -9.90 18.70
C THR A 33 13.04 -8.43 18.73
N GLN A 34 13.34 -7.85 17.57
CA GLN A 34 13.73 -6.45 17.44
C GLN A 34 12.54 -5.49 17.34
N ARG A 35 11.32 -6.02 17.17
CA ARG A 35 10.09 -5.28 16.87
C ARG A 35 10.21 -4.44 15.59
N SER A 36 11.03 -4.89 14.66
CA SER A 36 11.18 -4.31 13.32
C SER A 36 10.29 -5.00 12.31
N THR A 37 9.88 -6.25 12.54
CA THR A 37 9.05 -7.03 11.61
C THR A 37 7.74 -7.42 12.28
N ALA A 38 6.63 -7.24 11.56
CA ALA A 38 5.31 -7.70 11.95
C ALA A 38 4.78 -8.69 10.90
N CYS A 39 4.39 -9.88 11.33
CA CYS A 39 3.80 -10.90 10.48
C CYS A 39 2.41 -11.31 10.97
N ARG A 40 1.51 -11.55 10.03
CA ARG A 40 0.19 -12.13 10.30
C ARG A 40 0.29 -13.66 10.25
N CYS A 41 -0.10 -14.31 11.34
CA CYS A 41 0.03 -15.77 11.48
C CYS A 41 -1.06 -16.56 10.79
N ALA A 42 -2.33 -16.17 10.98
CA ALA A 42 -3.48 -16.79 10.34
C ALA A 42 -4.50 -15.74 9.90
N THR A 43 -5.52 -16.19 9.17
CA THR A 43 -6.67 -15.39 8.70
C THR A 43 -6.30 -14.18 7.82
N PHE A 44 -7.24 -13.24 7.67
CA PHE A 44 -7.13 -12.01 6.88
C PHE A 44 -7.46 -10.75 7.70
N HIS A 45 -7.69 -10.87 9.01
CA HIS A 45 -8.09 -9.78 9.91
C HIS A 45 -7.23 -9.79 11.19
N ASP A 46 -7.48 -8.82 12.08
CA ASP A 46 -6.70 -8.61 13.32
C ASP A 46 -5.21 -8.37 13.07
N GLY A 47 -4.88 -7.66 11.98
CA GLY A 47 -3.53 -7.35 11.52
C GLY A 47 -3.01 -5.97 11.94
N ILE A 48 -3.73 -5.25 12.81
CA ILE A 48 -3.43 -3.86 13.16
C ILE A 48 -2.15 -3.77 14.00
N VAL A 49 -1.26 -2.84 13.64
CA VAL A 49 -0.03 -2.54 14.38
C VAL A 49 0.21 -1.04 14.45
N PHE A 50 0.94 -0.60 15.48
CA PHE A 50 1.25 0.81 15.73
C PHE A 50 2.76 1.02 15.86
N SER A 51 3.24 2.23 15.58
CA SER A 51 4.60 2.63 15.94
C SER A 51 4.77 2.72 17.46
N GLN A 52 5.97 2.44 17.96
CA GLN A 52 6.26 2.50 19.41
C GLN A 52 6.29 3.93 19.95
N ARG A 53 6.53 4.92 19.08
CA ARG A 53 6.58 6.35 19.42
C ARG A 53 5.76 7.21 18.45
N PRO A 54 5.44 8.46 18.83
CA PRO A 54 4.90 9.43 17.91
C PRO A 54 5.85 9.70 16.73
N VAL A 55 5.25 10.03 15.59
CA VAL A 55 5.89 10.38 14.32
C VAL A 55 5.64 11.87 14.06
N GLN A 56 6.70 12.60 13.69
CA GLN A 56 6.60 14.02 13.40
C GLN A 56 5.90 14.27 12.05
N PRO A 57 5.15 15.37 11.89
CA PRO A 57 4.65 15.76 10.58
C PRO A 57 5.80 15.94 9.57
N GLY A 58 5.74 15.22 8.46
CA GLY A 58 6.77 15.17 7.42
C GLY A 58 7.84 14.09 7.63
N GLU A 59 7.88 13.43 8.79
CA GLU A 59 8.71 12.23 8.99
C GLU A 59 8.18 11.10 8.11
N ARG A 60 9.08 10.44 7.37
CA ARG A 60 8.74 9.34 6.47
C ARG A 60 8.81 8.03 7.23
N VAL A 61 7.67 7.35 7.32
CA VAL A 61 7.59 5.98 7.82
C VAL A 61 7.82 5.05 6.64
N ALA A 62 8.97 4.37 6.63
CA ALA A 62 9.37 3.45 5.58
C ALA A 62 9.13 2.00 6.02
N LEU A 63 8.47 1.24 5.15
CA LEU A 63 8.12 -0.17 5.36
C LEU A 63 8.58 -0.98 4.16
N ARG A 64 9.13 -2.17 4.37
CA ARG A 64 9.30 -3.18 3.33
C ARG A 64 8.24 -4.24 3.46
N VAL A 65 7.61 -4.63 2.36
CA VAL A 65 6.72 -5.79 2.33
C VAL A 65 7.58 -7.03 2.22
N VAL A 66 7.63 -7.84 3.28
CA VAL A 66 8.52 -9.02 3.34
C VAL A 66 7.78 -10.34 3.11
N GLY A 67 6.45 -10.35 3.27
CA GLY A 67 5.65 -11.55 3.09
C GLY A 67 4.37 -11.28 2.32
N HIS A 68 4.04 -12.20 1.41
CA HIS A 68 2.82 -12.18 0.61
C HIS A 68 2.09 -13.52 0.72
N GLN A 69 0.75 -13.50 0.68
CA GLN A 69 -0.08 -14.69 0.64
C GLN A 69 -1.14 -14.56 -0.45
N GLY A 70 -1.09 -15.45 -1.45
CA GLY A 70 -2.12 -15.57 -2.48
C GLY A 70 -3.45 -16.08 -1.92
N GLY A 71 -4.52 -15.94 -2.70
CA GLY A 71 -5.86 -16.41 -2.34
C GLY A 71 -6.67 -15.45 -1.46
N TRP A 72 -6.10 -14.30 -1.09
CA TRP A 72 -6.78 -13.22 -0.37
C TRP A 72 -6.93 -11.99 -1.25
N TYR A 73 -7.94 -11.17 -0.96
CA TYR A 73 -8.16 -9.88 -1.63
C TYR A 73 -7.79 -8.73 -0.71
N GLY A 74 -7.34 -7.62 -1.32
CA GLY A 74 -6.87 -6.42 -0.62
C GLY A 74 -5.40 -6.46 -0.24
N GLY A 75 -4.91 -5.38 0.36
CA GLY A 75 -3.49 -5.23 0.68
C GLY A 75 -3.26 -4.31 1.86
N LEU A 76 -1.98 -4.03 2.11
CA LEU A 76 -1.50 -3.18 3.19
C LEU A 76 -2.27 -1.86 3.28
N ARG A 77 -2.74 -1.55 4.49
CA ARG A 77 -3.34 -0.26 4.84
C ARG A 77 -2.37 0.50 5.73
N VAL A 78 -2.26 1.81 5.52
CA VAL A 78 -1.36 2.69 6.25
C VAL A 78 -2.09 3.96 6.66
N GLY A 79 -1.67 4.56 7.76
CA GLY A 79 -2.31 5.75 8.28
C GLY A 79 -1.65 6.31 9.53
N PHE A 80 -2.37 7.23 10.16
CA PHE A 80 -1.98 7.85 11.41
C PHE A 80 -3.14 7.85 12.40
N THR A 81 -2.83 7.73 13.67
CA THR A 81 -3.80 7.80 14.76
C THR A 81 -3.35 8.76 15.86
N ARG A 82 -4.31 9.30 16.61
CA ARG A 82 -4.05 9.99 17.88
C ARG A 82 -4.23 9.08 19.10
N LEU A 83 -4.55 7.81 18.90
CA LEU A 83 -4.53 6.84 19.98
C LEU A 83 -3.07 6.61 20.38
N ASP A 84 -2.77 6.84 21.65
CA ASP A 84 -1.48 6.47 22.22
C ASP A 84 -1.45 4.94 22.41
N PRO A 85 -0.57 4.20 21.70
CA PRO A 85 -0.48 2.75 21.80
C PRO A 85 -0.17 2.25 23.22
N ALA A 86 0.40 3.07 24.09
CA ALA A 86 0.60 2.72 25.50
C ALA A 86 -0.73 2.53 26.26
N HIS A 87 -1.82 3.13 25.76
CA HIS A 87 -3.16 3.06 26.34
C HIS A 87 -4.14 2.23 25.51
N VAL A 88 -3.69 1.64 24.40
CA VAL A 88 -4.52 0.79 23.53
C VAL A 88 -4.39 -0.66 23.99
N SER A 89 -5.50 -1.22 24.48
CA SER A 89 -5.55 -2.62 24.89
C SER A 89 -5.75 -3.53 23.66
N ALA A 90 -4.90 -4.55 23.48
CA ALA A 90 -4.97 -5.43 22.31
C ALA A 90 -6.35 -6.10 22.09
N PRO A 91 -7.07 -6.59 23.12
CA PRO A 91 -8.42 -7.13 22.96
C PRO A 91 -9.49 -6.10 22.55
N SER A 92 -9.22 -4.80 22.69
CA SER A 92 -10.14 -3.74 22.30
C SER A 92 -9.97 -3.30 20.84
N LEU A 93 -8.97 -3.84 20.14
CA LEU A 93 -8.75 -3.55 18.73
C LEU A 93 -9.82 -4.22 17.87
N PRO A 94 -10.42 -3.49 16.91
CA PRO A 94 -11.34 -4.09 15.96
C PRO A 94 -10.58 -4.93 14.92
N PRO A 95 -11.29 -5.78 14.16
CA PRO A 95 -10.67 -6.68 13.18
C PRO A 95 -10.00 -5.95 12.00
N PHE A 96 -10.44 -4.73 11.67
CA PHE A 96 -9.90 -3.96 10.55
C PHE A 96 -9.54 -2.52 10.91
N LEU A 97 -8.46 -2.01 10.32
CA LEU A 97 -8.10 -0.59 10.43
C LEU A 97 -9.13 0.29 9.69
N CYS A 98 -9.54 -0.14 8.50
CA CYS A 98 -10.58 0.50 7.70
C CYS A 98 -11.71 -0.51 7.44
N PRO A 99 -12.98 -0.18 7.74
CA PRO A 99 -13.46 1.10 8.27
C PRO A 99 -13.44 1.21 9.82
N ASP A 100 -13.26 0.10 10.54
CA ASP A 100 -13.68 0.01 11.95
C ASP A 100 -12.92 0.94 12.90
N LEU A 101 -11.58 0.84 12.97
CA LEU A 101 -10.80 1.66 13.91
C LEU A 101 -10.94 3.15 13.58
N GLU A 102 -11.03 3.49 12.29
CA GLU A 102 -11.24 4.85 11.83
C GLU A 102 -12.60 5.44 12.23
N GLN A 103 -13.67 4.65 12.23
CA GLN A 103 -14.99 5.11 12.66
C GLN A 103 -15.09 5.26 14.18
N GLN A 104 -14.33 4.47 14.92
CA GLN A 104 -14.40 4.39 16.39
C GLN A 104 -13.43 5.35 17.10
N SER A 105 -12.45 5.91 16.39
CA SER A 105 -11.33 6.61 17.01
C SER A 105 -10.79 7.74 16.13
N PRO A 106 -9.97 8.66 16.67
CA PRO A 106 -9.28 9.68 15.87
C PRO A 106 -8.13 9.06 15.05
N THR A 107 -8.49 8.24 14.07
CA THR A 107 -7.61 7.50 13.17
C THR A 107 -7.93 7.86 11.73
N TRP A 108 -6.90 7.99 10.89
CA TRP A 108 -7.01 8.31 9.47
C TRP A 108 -6.13 7.36 8.69
N ALA A 109 -6.75 6.45 7.95
CA ALA A 109 -6.03 5.43 7.21
C ALA A 109 -6.62 5.24 5.82
N ALA A 110 -5.84 4.56 4.97
CA ALA A 110 -6.22 4.20 3.62
C ALA A 110 -5.49 2.93 3.19
N MET A 111 -6.14 2.15 2.34
CA MET A 111 -5.50 1.03 1.67
C MET A 111 -4.56 1.55 0.57
N LEU A 112 -3.38 0.95 0.45
CA LEU A 112 -2.51 1.21 -0.69
C LEU A 112 -3.18 0.73 -1.98
N PRO A 113 -2.97 1.41 -3.12
CA PRO A 113 -3.54 0.95 -4.37
C PRO A 113 -3.04 -0.44 -4.77
N ASN A 114 -3.84 -1.20 -5.52
CA ASN A 114 -3.45 -2.52 -6.00
C ASN A 114 -2.10 -2.47 -6.74
N GLY A 115 -1.23 -3.42 -6.46
CA GLY A 115 0.11 -3.51 -7.03
C GLY A 115 1.18 -2.67 -6.33
N CYS A 116 0.83 -1.93 -5.27
CA CYS A 116 1.75 -1.07 -4.53
C CYS A 116 2.24 -1.68 -3.20
N ALA A 117 2.05 -2.98 -3.01
CA ALA A 117 2.44 -3.70 -1.78
C ALA A 117 2.83 -5.16 -2.09
N LEU A 118 3.62 -5.36 -3.15
CA LEU A 118 4.17 -6.66 -3.52
C LEU A 118 5.38 -6.99 -2.65
N ALA A 119 5.71 -8.28 -2.52
CA ALA A 119 6.89 -8.69 -1.78
C ALA A 119 8.15 -8.03 -2.37
N GLY A 120 8.94 -7.38 -1.51
CA GLY A 120 10.11 -6.59 -1.86
C GLY A 120 9.85 -5.08 -1.98
N ASP A 121 8.59 -4.64 -2.15
CA ASP A 121 8.28 -3.22 -2.27
C ASP A 121 8.59 -2.47 -0.98
N VAL A 122 9.13 -1.26 -1.15
CA VAL A 122 9.32 -0.30 -0.08
C VAL A 122 8.25 0.78 -0.15
N VAL A 123 7.37 0.79 0.85
CA VAL A 123 6.32 1.78 1.02
C VAL A 123 6.78 2.84 2.01
N CYS A 124 6.91 4.08 1.55
CA CYS A 124 7.13 5.24 2.41
C CYS A 124 5.84 6.05 2.52
N PHE A 125 5.32 6.28 3.72
CA PHE A 125 4.17 7.17 3.94
C PHE A 125 4.46 8.23 4.99
N TRP A 126 3.79 9.37 4.86
CA TRP A 126 3.95 10.52 5.74
C TRP A 126 2.71 11.40 5.72
N VAL A 127 2.54 12.21 6.76
CA VAL A 127 1.53 13.27 6.80
C VAL A 127 2.21 14.63 6.69
N ASN A 128 1.73 15.50 5.80
CA ASN A 128 2.25 16.86 5.68
C ASN A 128 1.55 17.82 6.68
N ARG A 129 2.05 19.06 6.79
CA ARG A 129 1.46 20.08 7.68
C ARG A 129 0.01 20.47 7.35
N ARG A 130 -0.47 20.16 6.13
CA ARG A 130 -1.87 20.39 5.72
C ARG A 130 -2.80 19.25 6.15
N GLY A 131 -2.30 18.22 6.84
CA GLY A 131 -3.08 17.05 7.23
C GLY A 131 -3.39 16.12 6.05
N TRP A 132 -2.52 16.07 5.05
CA TRP A 132 -2.64 15.14 3.92
C TRP A 132 -1.70 13.96 4.11
N LEU A 133 -2.28 12.76 4.10
CA LEU A 133 -1.58 11.48 4.13
C LEU A 133 -1.13 11.13 2.71
N TRP A 134 0.18 11.05 2.54
CA TRP A 134 0.85 10.66 1.31
C TRP A 134 1.52 9.31 1.48
N ALA A 135 1.63 8.56 0.38
CA ALA A 135 2.49 7.40 0.26
C ALA A 135 3.31 7.47 -1.02
N GLN A 136 4.41 6.75 -1.06
CA GLN A 136 5.26 6.55 -2.22
C GLN A 136 5.77 5.12 -2.15
N VAL A 137 5.71 4.41 -3.27
CA VAL A 137 6.19 3.03 -3.35
C VAL A 137 7.40 2.99 -4.25
N ASN A 138 8.51 2.50 -3.71
CA ASN A 138 9.83 2.53 -4.34
C ASN A 138 10.16 3.96 -4.86
N ALA A 139 10.70 4.07 -6.07
CA ALA A 139 10.94 5.33 -6.76
C ALA A 139 9.70 5.88 -7.52
N GLY A 140 8.51 5.34 -7.25
CA GLY A 140 7.28 5.68 -7.95
C GLY A 140 6.71 7.06 -7.59
N PRO A 141 5.55 7.42 -8.18
CA PRO A 141 4.88 8.69 -7.93
C PRO A 141 4.40 8.79 -6.48
N ARG A 142 4.26 10.02 -6.00
CA ARG A 142 3.65 10.31 -4.70
C ARG A 142 2.13 10.18 -4.82
N LEU A 143 1.55 9.32 -3.99
CA LEU A 143 0.13 9.00 -3.95
C LEU A 143 -0.53 9.73 -2.79
N LEU A 144 -1.54 10.55 -3.08
CA LEU A 144 -2.38 11.13 -2.03
C LEU A 144 -3.39 10.09 -1.60
N LEU A 145 -3.25 9.55 -0.40
CA LEU A 145 -4.15 8.52 0.10
C LEU A 145 -5.36 9.12 0.81
N ARG A 146 -5.16 10.17 1.61
CA ARG A 146 -6.24 10.77 2.42
C ARG A 146 -5.99 12.23 2.77
N LYS A 147 -7.06 13.01 2.90
CA LYS A 147 -7.05 14.39 3.43
C LYS A 147 -7.74 14.44 4.79
N GLY A 148 -7.42 15.44 5.60
CA GLY A 148 -8.14 15.74 6.84
C GLY A 148 -7.59 15.05 8.08
N VAL A 149 -6.34 14.58 8.05
CA VAL A 149 -5.64 14.15 9.26
C VAL A 149 -5.56 15.35 10.20
N ARG A 150 -6.12 15.22 11.41
CA ARG A 150 -6.13 16.34 12.35
C ARG A 150 -4.72 16.52 12.92
N MET A 151 -4.16 17.71 12.74
CA MET A 151 -2.85 18.11 13.26
C MET A 151 -2.95 18.81 14.63
N GLY A 152 -1.82 19.00 15.32
CA GLY A 152 -1.78 19.71 16.61
C GLY A 152 -1.82 18.81 17.86
N ALA A 153 -1.67 17.51 17.68
CA ALA A 153 -1.43 16.55 18.75
C ALA A 153 -0.44 15.49 18.24
N PRO A 154 0.23 14.72 19.13
CA PRO A 154 1.06 13.60 18.73
C PRO A 154 0.29 12.62 17.83
N LEU A 155 0.96 12.11 16.79
CA LEU A 155 0.42 11.12 15.86
C LEU A 155 1.31 9.89 15.90
N TRP A 156 0.71 8.71 15.97
CA TRP A 156 1.40 7.44 15.80
C TRP A 156 1.10 6.89 14.41
N ALA A 157 2.10 6.22 13.83
CA ALA A 157 1.87 5.46 12.60
C ALA A 157 1.01 4.24 12.94
N VAL A 158 0.01 3.96 12.10
CA VAL A 158 -0.81 2.76 12.21
C VAL A 158 -0.86 2.06 10.87
N MET A 159 -0.73 0.75 10.90
CA MET A 159 -0.73 -0.12 9.73
C MET A 159 -1.64 -1.30 9.96
N ASP A 160 -2.13 -1.90 8.89
CA ASP A 160 -2.91 -3.13 8.93
C ASP A 160 -2.27 -4.16 7.98
N VAL A 161 -1.71 -5.22 8.55
CA VAL A 161 -1.15 -6.36 7.81
C VAL A 161 -2.32 -7.18 7.27
N TYR A 162 -2.94 -6.68 6.20
CA TYR A 162 -4.23 -7.13 5.69
C TYR A 162 -4.13 -7.76 4.29
N GLY A 163 -5.08 -8.67 4.02
CA GLY A 163 -5.28 -9.27 2.70
C GLY A 163 -4.05 -10.03 2.22
N THR A 164 -3.57 -9.67 1.03
CA THR A 164 -2.41 -10.31 0.41
C THR A 164 -1.09 -10.03 1.13
N THR A 165 -1.00 -8.96 1.91
CA THR A 165 0.20 -8.65 2.69
C THR A 165 0.23 -9.54 3.93
N LYS A 166 1.28 -10.36 4.07
CA LYS A 166 1.46 -11.28 5.20
C LYS A 166 2.48 -10.78 6.21
N ALA A 167 3.46 -10.01 5.79
CA ALA A 167 4.45 -9.46 6.70
C ALA A 167 5.04 -8.15 6.18
N ILE A 168 5.36 -7.24 7.10
CA ILE A 168 5.98 -5.95 6.85
C ILE A 168 7.14 -5.71 7.82
N GLU A 169 8.14 -4.99 7.37
CA GLU A 169 9.34 -4.62 8.13
C GLU A 169 9.49 -3.10 8.15
N LEU A 170 9.61 -2.49 9.33
CA LEU A 170 9.96 -1.08 9.52
C LEU A 170 11.44 -0.87 9.19
N LEU A 171 11.70 0.06 8.27
CA LEU A 171 13.05 0.39 7.85
C LEU A 171 13.58 1.58 8.64
N ASP A 172 14.86 1.52 9.00
CA ASP A 172 15.56 2.64 9.60
C ASP A 172 15.76 3.76 8.57
N PRO A 173 15.39 5.02 8.85
CA PRO A 173 15.66 6.15 7.98
C PRO A 173 17.16 6.28 7.59
N ALA A 174 18.10 5.91 8.46
CA ALA A 174 19.53 5.94 8.17
C ALA A 174 19.96 4.89 7.14
N THR A 175 19.30 3.73 7.14
CA THR A 175 19.53 2.63 6.19
C THR A 175 18.67 2.78 4.93
N SER A 176 17.60 3.56 4.99
CA SER A 176 16.64 3.84 3.92
C SER A 176 17.03 5.03 3.04
N ALA A 177 18.25 5.58 3.18
CA ALA A 177 18.80 6.48 2.18
C ALA A 177 18.92 5.73 0.85
N LEU A 178 17.86 5.80 0.03
CA LEU A 178 18.00 5.68 -1.42
C LEU A 178 19.20 6.54 -1.82
N PRO A 179 20.13 6.05 -2.65
CA PRO A 179 21.37 6.76 -2.96
C PRO A 179 21.02 8.15 -3.49
N THR A 180 21.14 9.14 -2.61
CA THR A 180 20.88 10.54 -2.91
C THR A 180 22.24 11.22 -3.00
N ALA A 181 22.88 11.05 -4.15
CA ALA A 181 23.96 11.91 -4.61
C ALA A 181 24.18 11.71 -6.12
N ALA A 182 23.46 12.50 -6.91
CA ALA A 182 24.09 13.18 -8.05
C ALA A 182 23.36 14.53 -8.26
N PRO A 183 24.10 15.65 -8.34
CA PRO A 183 23.52 16.95 -8.64
C PRO A 183 22.93 16.97 -10.04
N TRP A 184 21.81 17.67 -10.18
CA TRP A 184 21.25 18.14 -11.44
C TRP A 184 22.34 18.72 -12.37
N ALA A 185 22.68 18.01 -13.44
CA ALA A 185 23.12 18.55 -14.72
C ALA A 185 23.37 17.40 -15.72
N LEU A 186 22.87 17.59 -16.94
CA LEU A 186 23.17 16.83 -18.17
C LEU A 186 22.45 15.48 -18.33
N TRP A 187 21.21 15.55 -18.83
CA TRP A 187 20.95 15.11 -20.20
C TRP A 187 19.72 15.86 -20.73
N GLU A 188 19.98 16.86 -21.57
CA GLU A 188 19.03 17.25 -22.59
C GLU A 188 19.09 16.20 -23.71
N ASP A 189 17.90 15.93 -24.26
CA ASP A 189 17.63 15.38 -25.57
C ASP A 189 18.22 14.00 -25.90
N THR A 190 17.45 12.95 -25.59
CA THR A 190 17.31 11.85 -26.55
C THR A 190 15.89 11.29 -26.46
N ARG A 191 15.05 11.70 -27.41
CA ARG A 191 13.83 10.98 -27.81
C ARG A 191 14.20 9.54 -28.17
N LEU A 192 14.18 8.64 -27.19
CA LEU A 192 14.19 7.20 -27.44
C LEU A 192 12.74 6.76 -27.60
N SER A 193 12.42 6.46 -28.85
CA SER A 193 11.14 6.00 -29.36
C SER A 193 10.60 4.81 -28.57
N GLU A 194 9.33 4.93 -28.17
CA GLU A 194 8.46 3.86 -27.68
C GLU A 194 8.55 2.62 -28.59
N PRO A 195 8.73 1.39 -28.04
CA PRO A 195 8.39 0.19 -28.79
C PRO A 195 6.86 0.02 -28.76
N ASP A 196 6.25 0.26 -29.92
CA ASP A 196 4.83 -0.03 -30.20
C ASP A 196 4.57 -1.55 -30.17
N ALA A 197 3.83 -2.00 -29.15
CA ALA A 197 3.09 -3.28 -29.06
C ALA A 197 2.56 -3.41 -27.62
N THR A 198 1.27 -3.46 -27.28
CA THR A 198 -0.01 -3.60 -27.98
C THR A 198 -1.05 -2.95 -27.07
N ALA A 199 -1.91 -2.09 -27.62
CA ALA A 199 -2.96 -1.39 -26.88
C ALA A 199 -3.95 -2.36 -26.23
N GLY A 200 -3.72 -2.70 -24.95
CA GLY A 200 -4.77 -3.19 -24.07
C GLY A 200 -5.60 -1.98 -23.63
N GLU A 201 -6.92 -2.00 -23.87
CA GLU A 201 -7.81 -0.88 -23.62
C GLU A 201 -7.58 -0.27 -22.23
N GLU A 202 -7.52 1.05 -22.11
CA GLU A 202 -7.42 1.72 -20.82
C GLU A 202 -8.77 1.64 -20.08
N CYS A 203 -8.72 1.61 -18.74
CA CYS A 203 -9.91 1.55 -17.93
C CYS A 203 -10.76 2.81 -18.13
N ILE A 204 -12.02 2.66 -18.58
CA ILE A 204 -12.91 3.78 -18.92
C ILE A 204 -13.33 4.65 -17.73
N ILE A 205 -13.09 4.20 -16.49
CA ILE A 205 -13.43 4.93 -15.27
C ILE A 205 -12.28 5.81 -14.81
N CYS A 206 -11.05 5.28 -14.83
CA CYS A 206 -9.90 6.01 -14.32
C CYS A 206 -9.02 6.59 -15.42
N LEU A 207 -8.96 6.02 -16.62
CA LEU A 207 -8.06 6.42 -17.71
C LEU A 207 -6.57 6.44 -17.31
N HIS A 208 -6.18 5.63 -16.32
CA HIS A 208 -4.79 5.57 -15.82
C HIS A 208 -4.24 4.14 -15.76
N ARG A 209 -5.10 3.12 -15.90
CA ARG A 209 -4.74 1.71 -15.69
C ARG A 209 -5.32 0.87 -16.81
N ALA A 210 -4.63 -0.20 -17.19
CA ALA A 210 -5.14 -1.17 -18.15
C ALA A 210 -6.48 -1.77 -17.69
N ALA A 211 -7.40 -1.92 -18.64
CA ALA A 211 -8.64 -2.65 -18.47
C ALA A 211 -8.32 -4.15 -18.46
N ASN A 212 -8.37 -4.74 -17.27
CA ASN A 212 -7.90 -6.09 -17.01
C ASN A 212 -8.88 -6.89 -16.15
N THR A 213 -10.13 -6.44 -16.05
CA THR A 213 -11.12 -6.99 -15.13
C THR A 213 -12.50 -7.03 -15.77
N CYS A 214 -13.13 -8.19 -15.65
CA CYS A 214 -14.43 -8.55 -16.18
C CYS A 214 -15.51 -8.54 -15.08
N LEU A 215 -16.68 -7.97 -15.38
CA LEU A 215 -17.86 -7.99 -14.51
C LEU A 215 -18.78 -9.17 -14.88
N VAL A 216 -19.03 -10.07 -13.94
CA VAL A 216 -19.90 -11.25 -14.10
C VAL A 216 -21.31 -10.91 -13.62
N PRO A 217 -22.37 -11.36 -14.33
CA PRO A 217 -22.35 -12.24 -15.50
C PRO A 217 -22.18 -11.54 -16.85
N CYS A 218 -22.20 -10.21 -16.90
CA CYS A 218 -22.32 -9.47 -18.15
C CYS A 218 -21.10 -9.49 -19.08
N GLY A 219 -19.92 -9.91 -18.62
CA GLY A 219 -18.72 -10.07 -19.45
C GLY A 219 -17.93 -8.79 -19.76
N HIS A 220 -18.39 -7.62 -19.33
CA HIS A 220 -17.73 -6.36 -19.69
C HIS A 220 -16.37 -6.20 -19.02
N MET A 221 -15.34 -5.95 -19.84
CA MET A 221 -13.93 -5.97 -19.42
C MET A 221 -13.20 -4.62 -19.51
N HIS A 222 -13.91 -3.51 -19.67
CA HIS A 222 -13.36 -2.15 -19.85
C HIS A 222 -12.85 -1.49 -18.56
N PHE A 223 -12.65 -2.28 -17.50
CA PHE A 223 -12.36 -1.78 -16.17
C PHE A 223 -11.03 -2.33 -15.67
N CYS A 224 -10.26 -1.49 -14.99
CA CYS A 224 -9.21 -2.01 -14.13
C CYS A 224 -9.84 -2.63 -12.89
N SER A 225 -9.11 -3.54 -12.25
CA SER A 225 -9.57 -4.25 -11.05
C SER A 225 -10.09 -3.33 -9.95
N TYR A 226 -9.49 -2.15 -9.80
CA TYR A 226 -9.87 -1.17 -8.78
C TYR A 226 -11.24 -0.55 -9.08
N CYS A 227 -11.44 -0.07 -10.31
CA CYS A 227 -12.68 0.59 -10.69
C CYS A 227 -13.85 -0.40 -10.77
N ALA A 228 -13.60 -1.62 -11.25
CA ALA A 228 -14.59 -2.70 -11.27
C ALA A 228 -15.09 -3.04 -9.86
N TRP A 229 -14.17 -3.18 -8.89
CA TRP A 229 -14.53 -3.49 -7.50
C TRP A 229 -15.24 -2.33 -6.80
N ARG A 230 -14.82 -1.09 -7.05
CA ARG A 230 -15.51 0.09 -6.52
C ARG A 230 -16.97 0.14 -6.98
N VAL A 231 -17.21 -0.09 -8.27
CA VAL A 231 -18.56 -0.19 -8.82
C VAL A 231 -19.35 -1.33 -8.18
N PHE A 232 -18.74 -2.50 -8.00
CA PHE A 232 -19.38 -3.66 -7.36
C PHE A 232 -19.84 -3.34 -5.93
N VAL A 233 -19.02 -2.65 -5.13
CA VAL A 233 -19.32 -2.32 -3.73
C VAL A 233 -20.31 -1.16 -3.59
N GLU A 234 -20.18 -0.12 -4.42
CA GLU A 234 -20.98 1.11 -4.25
C GLU A 234 -22.33 1.06 -4.98
N VAL A 235 -22.36 0.47 -6.17
CA VAL A 235 -23.52 0.55 -7.09
C VAL A 235 -24.04 -0.84 -7.46
N ALA A 236 -23.19 -1.87 -7.43
CA ALA A 236 -23.48 -3.25 -7.82
C ALA A 236 -24.11 -3.43 -9.22
N LYS A 237 -23.98 -2.42 -10.11
CA LYS A 237 -24.47 -2.46 -11.49
C LYS A 237 -23.37 -2.08 -12.49
N CYS A 238 -23.25 -2.84 -13.57
CA CYS A 238 -22.26 -2.61 -14.61
C CYS A 238 -22.45 -1.21 -15.25
N PRO A 239 -21.40 -0.37 -15.34
CA PRO A 239 -21.50 0.98 -15.92
C PRO A 239 -21.83 0.97 -17.42
N VAL A 240 -21.58 -0.14 -18.11
CA VAL A 240 -21.79 -0.28 -19.56
C VAL A 240 -23.19 -0.78 -19.87
N CYS A 241 -23.62 -1.91 -19.27
CA CYS A 241 -24.91 -2.54 -19.58
C CYS A 241 -25.96 -2.45 -18.47
N ARG A 242 -25.62 -1.84 -17.31
CA ARG A 242 -26.49 -1.67 -16.14
C ARG A 242 -26.98 -2.97 -15.48
N TRP A 243 -26.47 -4.12 -15.90
CA TRP A 243 -26.76 -5.43 -15.29
C TRP A 243 -26.21 -5.50 -13.86
N GLU A 244 -26.89 -6.23 -12.98
CA GLU A 244 -26.39 -6.52 -11.63
C GLU A 244 -25.10 -7.32 -11.70
N ILE A 245 -24.11 -6.90 -10.91
CA ILE A 245 -22.80 -7.54 -10.85
C ILE A 245 -22.86 -8.56 -9.72
N GLU A 246 -22.60 -9.82 -10.04
CA GLU A 246 -22.52 -10.92 -9.07
C GLU A 246 -21.08 -11.18 -8.62
N ALA A 247 -20.12 -10.99 -9.54
CA ALA A 247 -18.70 -11.15 -9.25
C ALA A 247 -17.82 -10.27 -10.14
N VAL A 248 -16.61 -10.01 -9.66
CA VAL A 248 -15.57 -9.28 -10.39
C VAL A 248 -14.36 -10.20 -10.55
N VAL A 249 -13.99 -10.51 -11.78
CA VAL A 249 -12.93 -11.49 -12.09
C VAL A 249 -11.89 -10.89 -13.02
N PRO A 250 -10.62 -11.34 -12.99
CA PRO A 250 -9.63 -10.92 -13.98
C PRO A 250 -10.13 -11.20 -15.39
N ALA A 251 -9.91 -10.26 -16.32
CA ALA A 251 -10.21 -10.52 -17.72
C ALA A 251 -9.31 -11.66 -18.21
N PRO A 252 -9.84 -12.65 -18.93
CA PRO A 252 -9.00 -13.67 -19.56
C PRO A 252 -8.04 -12.96 -20.52
N GLY A 253 -6.73 -13.09 -20.26
CA GLY A 253 -5.72 -12.53 -21.15
C GLY A 253 -5.84 -13.14 -22.56
N PRO A 254 -5.30 -12.47 -23.59
CA PRO A 254 -5.22 -13.08 -24.91
C PRO A 254 -4.49 -14.43 -24.80
N PRO A 255 -4.93 -15.47 -25.51
CA PRO A 255 -4.21 -16.74 -25.53
C PRO A 255 -2.78 -16.47 -25.97
N ALA A 256 -1.81 -16.83 -25.13
CA ALA A 256 -0.40 -16.74 -25.49
C ALA A 256 -0.18 -17.54 -26.78
N MET A 257 0.14 -16.83 -27.87
CA MET A 257 0.62 -17.46 -29.09
C MET A 257 1.87 -18.27 -28.72
N LYS A 258 1.74 -19.59 -28.72
CA LYS A 258 2.90 -20.48 -28.69
C LYS A 258 3.62 -20.30 -30.03
N THR A 259 4.75 -19.59 -30.01
CA THR A 259 5.70 -19.59 -31.12
C THR A 259 6.32 -20.98 -31.23
N GLY A 260 6.01 -21.67 -32.33
CA GLY A 260 6.98 -22.46 -33.11
C GLY A 260 7.47 -23.80 -32.55
N GLU A 261 6.88 -24.85 -33.10
CA GLU A 261 7.51 -26.11 -33.54
C GLU A 261 7.77 -27.25 -32.54
N GLY A 262 7.10 -28.38 -32.83
CA GLY A 262 7.32 -29.68 -32.22
C GLY A 262 6.03 -30.50 -32.12
N LEU A 263 5.51 -30.99 -33.25
CA LEU A 263 4.55 -32.12 -33.21
C LEU A 263 5.20 -33.29 -32.45
N PRO A 264 4.46 -33.94 -31.54
CA PRO A 264 4.11 -35.32 -31.87
C PRO A 264 2.69 -35.75 -31.46
N ALA A 265 2.09 -36.50 -32.39
CA ALA A 265 1.23 -37.67 -32.23
C ALA A 265 0.29 -37.76 -31.01
N TRP A 266 -0.98 -37.36 -31.21
CA TRP A 266 -2.15 -38.16 -30.84
C TRP A 266 -3.44 -37.49 -31.38
N VAL A 267 -3.69 -37.60 -32.68
CA VAL A 267 -5.06 -37.54 -33.20
C VAL A 267 -5.23 -38.72 -34.13
N ALA A 268 -5.66 -39.84 -33.55
CA ALA A 268 -6.41 -40.89 -34.24
C ALA A 268 -7.25 -41.63 -33.19
N ASP A 269 -8.46 -41.98 -33.61
CA ASP A 269 -9.37 -42.99 -33.04
C ASP A 269 -10.39 -42.56 -31.99
N TRP A 270 -11.42 -41.83 -32.43
CA TRP A 270 -12.80 -42.04 -31.97
C TRP A 270 -13.74 -42.03 -33.19
N ALA A 271 -13.83 -43.20 -33.84
CA ALA A 271 -15.08 -43.67 -34.45
C ALA A 271 -15.95 -44.29 -33.35
#